data_AF-A0A841D5D6-F1
#
_entry.id   AF-A0A841D5D6-F1
#
_cell.length_a   1.000
_cell.length_b   1.000
_cell.length_c   1.000
_cell.angle_alpha   90.00
_cell.angle_beta   90.00
_cell.angle_gamma   90.00
#
_symmetry.space_group_name_H-M   'P 1'
#
loop_
_entity.id
_entity.type
_entity.pdbx_description
1 polymer ?
#
loop_
_entity_poly.entity_id
_entity_poly.type
_entity_poly.pdbx_seq_one_letter_code
_entity_poly.pdbx_strand_id
1 'polypeptide(L)' 'MGKPHPIMVGLKHRRRELNLSQEALGQILHITGVGLSRREIGGTVPSLTEVDRQARALGLRLALVPLEK' A
#
# COMPACT_ATOMS: atom_id res chain seq x y z
N MET A 1 11.97 9.21 -10.84
CA MET A 1 10.90 8.50 -10.10
C MET A 1 11.42 7.09 -9.81
N GLY A 2 11.34 6.60 -8.57
CA GLY A 2 11.77 5.24 -8.23
C GLY A 2 10.79 4.19 -8.77
N LYS A 3 11.25 2.95 -8.99
CA LYS A 3 10.35 1.84 -9.32
C LYS A 3 9.49 1.53 -8.08
N PRO A 4 8.16 1.33 -8.22
CA PRO A 4 7.32 0.95 -7.09
C PRO A 4 7.74 -0.41 -6.52
N HIS A 5 7.78 -0.51 -5.20
CA HIS A 5 8.07 -1.77 -4.51
C HIS A 5 6.98 -2.80 -4.84
N PRO A 6 7.29 -4.08 -5.10
CA PRO A 6 6.29 -5.10 -5.46
C PRO A 6 5.11 -5.18 -4.49
N ILE A 7 5.38 -5.03 -3.19
CA ILE A 7 4.32 -5.01 -2.16
C ILE A 7 3.31 -3.87 -2.37
N MET A 8 3.77 -2.69 -2.79
CA MET A 8 2.89 -1.55 -3.07
C MET A 8 2.08 -1.76 -4.34
N VAL A 9 2.63 -2.47 -5.32
CA VAL A 9 1.88 -2.89 -6.51
C VAL A 9 0.71 -3.80 -6.12
N GLY A 10 0.96 -4.78 -5.23
CA GLY A 10 -0.08 -5.67 -4.70
C GLY A 10 -1.16 -4.91 -3.92
N LEU A 11 -0.77 -4.01 -3.01
CA LEU A 11 -1.72 -3.21 -2.25
C LEU A 11 -2.54 -2.25 -3.13
N LYS A 12 -1.93 -1.68 -4.17
CA LYS A 12 -2.63 -0.86 -5.18
C LYS A 12 -3.66 -1.69 -5.95
N HIS A 13 -3.30 -2.92 -6.33
CA HIS A 13 -4.22 -3.83 -7.02
C HIS A 13 -5.43 -4.13 -6.13
N ARG A 14 -5.20 -4.50 -4.87
CA ARG A 14 -6.28 -4.77 -3.91
C ARG A 14 -7.19 -3.57 -3.69
N ARG A 15 -6.64 -2.36 -3.57
CA ARG A 15 -7.43 -1.13 -3.49
C ARG A 15 -8.39 -0.98 -4.67
N ARG A 16 -7.90 -1.27 -5.89
CA ARG A 16 -8.70 -1.20 -7.12
C ARG A 16 -9.79 -2.27 -7.17
N GLU A 17 -9.51 -3.49 -6.71
CA GLU A 17 -10.54 -4.55 -6.57
C GLU A 17 -11.69 -4.12 -5.66
N LEU A 18 -11.38 -3.35 -4.61
CA LEU A 18 -12.38 -2.78 -3.69
C LEU A 18 -13.04 -1.49 -4.22
N ASN A 19 -12.74 -1.07 -5.45
CA ASN A 19 -13.20 0.18 -6.06
C ASN A 19 -12.92 1.44 -5.22
N LEU A 20 -11.88 1.41 -4.39
CA LEU A 20 -11.49 2.55 -3.56
C LEU A 20 -10.64 3.52 -4.37
N SER A 21 -10.97 4.82 -4.35
CA SER A 21 -10.08 5.87 -4.86
C SER A 21 -8.85 6.05 -3.95
N GLN A 22 -7.85 6.79 -4.43
CA GLN A 22 -6.68 7.11 -3.59
C GLN A 22 -7.08 8.02 -2.42
N GLU A 23 -8.03 8.94 -2.65
CA GLU A 23 -8.61 9.81 -1.64
C GLU A 23 -9.35 9.00 -0.57
N ALA A 24 -10.17 8.04 -0.98
CA ALA A 24 -10.95 7.22 -0.05
C ALA A 24 -10.04 6.37 0.85
N LEU A 25 -9.04 5.67 0.28
CA LEU A 25 -8.08 4.92 1.10
C LEU A 25 -7.19 5.87 1.93
N GLY A 26 -6.84 7.03 1.39
CA GLY A 26 -6.11 8.06 2.11
C GLY A 26 -6.83 8.50 3.38
N GLN A 27 -8.14 8.74 3.30
CA GLN A 27 -8.98 9.08 4.46
C GLN A 27 -8.94 7.98 5.53
N ILE A 28 -9.09 6.70 5.14
CA ILE A 28 -9.01 5.56 6.06
C ILE A 28 -7.63 5.49 6.75
N LEU A 29 -6.57 5.84 6.02
CA LEU A 29 -5.18 5.80 6.52
C LEU A 29 -4.75 7.09 7.22
N HIS A 30 -5.59 8.12 7.27
CA HIS A 30 -5.27 9.48 7.72
C HIS A 30 -4.08 10.09 6.96
N ILE A 31 -4.04 9.91 5.64
CA ILE A 31 -3.07 10.52 4.73
C ILE A 31 -3.79 11.17 3.53
N THR A 32 -3.10 12.04 2.81
CA THR A 32 -3.65 12.62 1.58
C THR A 32 -3.62 11.61 0.43
N GLY A 33 -4.55 11.75 -0.53
CA GLY A 33 -4.53 10.96 -1.77
C GLY A 33 -3.21 11.09 -2.55
N VAL A 34 -2.62 12.29 -2.52
CA VAL A 34 -1.27 12.56 -3.07
C VAL A 34 -0.19 11.75 -2.34
N GLY A 35 -0.24 11.68 -1.01
CA GLY A 35 0.68 10.88 -0.22
C GLY A 35 0.58 9.38 -0.55
N LEU A 36 -0.64 8.87 -0.70
CA LEU A 36 -0.89 7.50 -1.14
C LEU A 36 -0.38 7.27 -2.57
N SER A 37 -0.62 8.20 -3.49
CA SER A 37 -0.16 8.13 -4.87
C SER A 37 1.37 8.04 -4.95
N ARG A 38 2.09 8.87 -4.17
CA ARG A 38 3.56 8.81 -4.07
C ARG A 38 4.05 7.45 -3.60
N ARG A 39 3.39 6.82 -2.62
CA ARG A 39 3.73 5.46 -2.17
C ARG A 39 3.48 4.43 -3.27
N GLU A 40 2.34 4.50 -3.95
CA GLU A 40 1.94 3.56 -5.00
C GLU A 40 2.84 3.60 -6.24
N ILE A 41 3.45 4.75 -6.55
CA ILE A 41 4.32 4.93 -7.72
C ILE A 41 5.81 4.78 -7.41
N GLY A 42 6.19 4.44 -6.17
CA GLY A 42 7.60 4.33 -5.76
C GLY A 42 8.31 5.67 -5.55
N GLY A 43 7.56 6.73 -5.30
CA GLY A 43 8.10 8.04 -4.91
C GLY A 43 8.62 8.06 -3.47
N THR A 44 8.22 7.10 -2.63
CA THR A 44 8.72 6.91 -1.27
C THR A 44 8.91 5.42 -0.98
N VAL A 45 9.85 5.10 -0.10
CA VAL A 45 10.01 3.74 0.44
C VAL A 45 9.14 3.66 1.71
N PRO A 46 8.07 2.86 1.73
CA PRO A 46 7.23 2.72 2.91
C PRO A 46 7.93 1.86 3.97
N SER A 47 7.74 2.22 5.23
CA SER A 47 8.08 1.39 6.37
C SER A 47 7.18 0.16 6.46
N LEU A 48 7.64 -0.89 7.16
CA LEU A 48 6.85 -2.10 7.40
C LEU A 48 5.50 -1.80 8.08
N THR A 49 5.49 -0.85 9.02
CA THR A 49 4.28 -0.41 9.73
C THR A 49 3.28 0.26 8.79
N GLU A 50 3.74 1.07 7.84
CA GLU A 50 2.86 1.68 6.82
C GLU A 50 2.27 0.63 5.88
N VAL A 51 3.07 -0.37 5.50
CA VAL A 51 2.59 -1.51 4.71
C VAL A 51 1.54 -2.31 5.46
N ASP A 52 1.78 -2.68 6.73
CA ASP A 52 0.81 -3.44 7.54
C ASP A 52 -0.48 -2.65 7.74
N ARG A 53 -0.39 -1.35 8.06
CA ARG A 53 -1.57 -0.50 8.22
C ARG A 53 -2.40 -0.44 6.93
N GLN A 54 -1.75 -0.26 5.78
CA GLN A 54 -2.44 -0.24 4.49
C GLN A 54 -3.04 -1.61 4.13
N ALA A 55 -2.32 -2.71 4.41
CA ALA A 55 -2.85 -4.06 4.22
C ALA A 55 -4.13 -4.27 5.04
N ARG A 56 -4.12 -3.92 6.33
CA ARG A 56 -5.30 -4.03 7.21
C ARG A 56 -6.47 -3.19 6.73
N ALA A 57 -6.23 -1.96 6.30
CA ALA A 57 -7.27 -1.10 5.72
C ALA A 57 -7.91 -1.68 4.46
N LEU A 58 -7.21 -2.60 3.78
CA LEU A 58 -7.67 -3.32 2.58
C LEU A 58 -8.20 -4.73 2.88
N GLY A 59 -8.38 -5.08 4.15
CA GLY A 59 -8.84 -6.39 4.59
C GLY A 59 -7.81 -7.51 4.37
N LEU A 60 -6.53 -7.16 4.31
CA LEU A 60 -5.41 -8.10 4.20
C LEU A 60 -4.63 -8.19 5.51
N ARG A 61 -3.81 -9.23 5.63
CA ARG A 61 -2.84 -9.39 6.72
C ARG A 61 -1.44 -9.49 6.13
N LEU A 62 -0.49 -8.74 6.68
CA LEU A 62 0.91 -8.91 6.34
C LEU A 62 1.48 -10.15 7.06
N ALA A 63 2.17 -11.00 6.32
CA ALA A 63 2.87 -12.16 6.85
C ALA A 63 4.31 -12.16 6.36
N LEU A 64 5.25 -12.41 7.27
CA LEU A 64 6.63 -12.70 6.92
C LEU A 64 6.75 -14.21 6.81
N VAL A 65 7.15 -14.67 5.63
CA VAL A 65 7.41 -16.09 5.36
C VAL A 65 8.91 -16.30 5.24
N PRO A 66 9.47 -17.42 5.75
CA PRO A 66 10.84 -17.78 5.48
C PRO A 66 11.09 -17.80 3.96
N LEU A 67 12.21 -17.25 3.52
CA LEU A 67 12.72 -17.52 2.18
C LEU A 67 13.26 -18.95 2.20
N GLU A 68 12.40 -19.92 1.90
CA GLU A 68 12.87 -21.26 1.56
C GLU A 68 13.74 -21.12 0.29
N LYS A 69 14.97 -21.64 0.36
CA LYS A 69 15.95 -21.60 -0.73
C LYS A 69 15.61 -22.61 -1.81
#